data_AF-W5NXI7-F1
#
_entry.id   AF-W5NXI7-F1
#
_cell.length_a   1.000
_cell.length_b   1.000
_cell.length_c   1.000
_cell.angle_alpha   90.00
_cell.angle_beta   90.00
_cell.angle_gamma   90.00
#
_symmetry.space_group_name_H-M   'P 1'
#
loop_
_entity.id
_entity.type
_entity.pdbx_description
1 polymer ?
#
loop_
_entity_poly.entity_id
_entity_poly.type
_entity_poly.pdbx_seq_one_letter_code
_entity_poly.pdbx_strand_id
1 'polypeptide(L)'
;MAAFDKSGYSHSETSVVAVIYKSSQDKIVISQDEVVTNNGDTKWLPYKTRNITVFRQTSTHLQMVTTFGLELVIQLWPVFQLYITVGPQFRGQTRGESHPSLPRAGPDAPP
;
A
#
# COMPACT_ATOMS: atom_id res chain seq x y z
N MET A 1 -6.55 6.10 -4.45
CA MET A 1 -7.99 5.73 -4.40
C MET A 1 -8.10 4.38 -3.74
N ALA A 2 -8.32 4.39 -2.42
CA ALA A 2 -8.78 3.25 -1.66
C ALA A 2 -10.32 3.30 -1.67
N ALA A 3 -10.95 2.17 -1.96
CA ALA A 3 -12.40 2.03 -1.90
C ALA A 3 -12.72 1.33 -0.57
N PHE A 4 -13.52 1.99 0.27
CA PHE A 4 -14.10 1.40 1.47
C PHE A 4 -15.54 1.04 1.14
N ASP A 5 -15.92 -0.22 1.33
CA ASP A 5 -17.32 -0.65 1.26
C ASP A 5 -17.89 -0.80 2.67
N LYS A 6 -19.14 -0.37 2.85
CA LYS A 6 -19.85 -0.35 4.13
C LYS A 6 -20.75 -1.58 4.23
N SER A 7 -20.48 -2.47 5.18
CA SER A 7 -21.49 -3.38 5.70
C SER A 7 -21.85 -2.98 7.13
N GLY A 8 -23.15 -2.90 7.41
CA GLY A 8 -23.67 -2.51 8.71
C GLY A 8 -24.79 -3.44 9.13
N TYR A 9 -24.53 -4.22 10.18
CA TYR A 9 -25.45 -4.30 11.30
C TYR A 9 -24.61 -4.13 12.56
N SER A 10 -24.79 -2.97 13.21
CA SER A 10 -24.16 -2.51 14.47
C SER A 10 -22.66 -2.20 14.47
N HIS A 11 -22.38 -0.90 14.64
CA HIS A 11 -21.21 -0.28 15.27
C HIS A 11 -20.00 -1.18 15.63
N SER A 12 -18.88 -0.90 14.94
CA SER A 12 -17.51 -1.00 15.49
C SER A 12 -16.75 -2.33 15.36
N GLU A 13 -16.74 -2.96 14.18
CA GLU A 13 -15.68 -3.90 13.81
C GLU A 13 -15.12 -3.55 12.44
N THR A 14 -14.13 -2.66 12.40
CA THR A 14 -13.29 -2.49 11.20
C THR A 14 -12.24 -3.59 11.20
N SER A 15 -12.67 -4.84 11.01
CA SER A 15 -11.75 -5.96 10.82
C SER A 15 -11.06 -5.75 9.48
N VAL A 16 -9.73 -5.66 9.47
CA VAL A 16 -8.98 -5.51 8.22
C VAL A 16 -9.11 -6.83 7.45
N VAL A 17 -10.04 -6.88 6.49
CA VAL A 17 -10.39 -8.14 5.79
C VAL A 17 -9.35 -8.50 4.71
N ALA A 18 -8.68 -7.51 4.14
CA ALA A 18 -7.68 -7.73 3.10
C ALA A 18 -6.66 -6.58 3.00
N VAL A 19 -5.42 -6.92 2.65
CA VAL A 19 -4.37 -5.97 2.25
C VAL A 19 -4.37 -5.86 0.73
N ILE A 20 -4.57 -4.65 0.21
CA ILE A 20 -4.55 -4.37 -1.23
C ILE A 20 -3.31 -3.57 -1.58
N TYR A 21 -2.40 -4.20 -2.30
CA TYR A 21 -1.31 -3.51 -3.00
C TYR A 21 -1.75 -3.19 -4.43
N LYS A 22 -1.71 -1.91 -4.80
CA LYS A 22 -2.03 -1.46 -6.16
C LYS A 22 -0.87 -0.67 -6.75
N SER A 23 -0.30 -1.21 -7.82
CA SER A 23 0.65 -0.55 -8.70
C SER A 23 -0.03 -0.16 -10.02
N SER A 24 0.71 0.50 -10.91
CA SER A 24 0.25 0.82 -12.26
C SER A 24 0.01 -0.44 -13.11
N GLN A 25 0.63 -1.55 -12.75
CA GLN A 25 0.62 -2.79 -13.55
C GLN A 25 -0.02 -3.99 -12.83
N ASP A 26 -0.02 -3.99 -11.49
CA ASP A 26 -0.39 -5.14 -10.67
C ASP A 26 -1.31 -4.70 -9.52
N LYS A 27 -2.37 -5.47 -9.27
CA LYS A 27 -3.27 -5.33 -8.11
C LYS A 27 -3.22 -6.63 -7.32
N ILE A 28 -2.45 -6.64 -6.24
CA ILE A 28 -2.34 -7.79 -5.34
C ILE A 28 -3.29 -7.59 -4.17
N VAL A 29 -4.18 -8.56 -3.94
CA VAL A 29 -5.07 -8.59 -2.77
C VAL A 29 -4.70 -9.80 -1.93
N ILE A 30 -4.46 -9.59 -0.65
CA ILE A 30 -4.14 -10.63 0.33
C ILE A 30 -5.24 -10.62 1.38
N SER A 31 -6.06 -11.66 1.42
CA SER A 31 -7.13 -11.82 2.41
C SER A 31 -6.61 -12.42 3.72
N GLN A 32 -7.37 -12.25 4.80
CA GLN A 32 -7.11 -12.92 6.08
C GLN A 32 -7.12 -14.45 5.98
N ASP A 33 -7.84 -15.02 5.01
CA ASP A 33 -7.85 -16.46 4.71
C ASP A 33 -6.64 -16.93 3.89
N GLU A 34 -5.57 -16.11 3.81
CA GLU A 34 -4.35 -16.38 3.03
C GLU A 34 -4.55 -16.49 1.52
N VAL A 35 -5.73 -16.10 1.04
CA VAL A 35 -6.04 -16.04 -0.38
C VAL A 35 -5.31 -14.84 -0.99
N VAL A 36 -4.38 -15.11 -1.90
CA VAL A 36 -3.67 -14.09 -2.66
C VAL A 36 -4.25 -14.04 -4.06
N THR A 37 -4.64 -12.85 -4.53
CA THR A 37 -5.07 -12.64 -5.92
C THR A 37 -4.20 -11.58 -6.59
N ASN A 38 -3.93 -11.73 -7.87
CA ASN A 38 -3.31 -10.71 -8.71
C ASN A 38 -4.26 -10.39 -9.86
N ASN A 39 -4.68 -9.13 -9.98
CA ASN A 39 -5.63 -8.65 -10.99
C ASN A 39 -6.98 -9.42 -11.01
N GLY A 40 -7.32 -10.09 -9.92
CA GLY A 40 -8.55 -10.91 -9.80
C GLY A 40 -8.30 -12.42 -9.94
N ASP A 41 -7.10 -12.83 -10.39
CA ASP A 41 -6.73 -14.25 -10.46
C ASP A 41 -6.13 -14.72 -9.15
N THR A 42 -6.69 -15.78 -8.56
CA THR A 42 -6.14 -16.44 -7.38
C THR A 42 -4.76 -17.05 -7.69
N LYS A 43 -3.78 -16.74 -6.84
CA LYS A 43 -2.38 -17.19 -6.95
C LYS A 43 -1.99 -17.99 -5.71
N TRP A 44 -1.23 -19.04 -5.94
CA TRP A 44 -0.65 -19.87 -4.89
C TRP A 44 0.71 -19.33 -4.45
N LEU A 45 1.02 -19.48 -3.17
CA LEU A 45 2.31 -19.08 -2.60
C LEU A 45 3.35 -20.20 -2.76
N PRO A 46 4.63 -19.89 -3.03
CA PRO A 46 5.15 -18.55 -3.29
C PRO A 46 4.76 -18.04 -4.69
N TYR A 47 4.31 -16.79 -4.76
CA TYR A 47 3.95 -16.10 -6.00
C TYR A 47 5.00 -15.04 -6.33
N LYS A 48 5.57 -15.09 -7.53
CA LYS A 48 6.52 -14.09 -8.01
C LYS A 48 6.01 -13.48 -9.32
N THR A 49 5.94 -12.15 -9.36
CA THR A 49 5.58 -11.38 -10.56
C THR A 49 6.52 -10.21 -10.72
N ARG A 50 7.19 -10.09 -11.87
CA ARG A 50 8.08 -8.96 -12.22
C ARG A 50 8.97 -8.50 -11.05
N ASN A 51 8.53 -7.43 -10.38
CA ASN A 51 9.24 -6.72 -9.32
C ASN A 51 8.72 -7.04 -7.92
N ILE A 52 7.78 -7.98 -7.77
CA ILE A 52 7.09 -8.31 -6.53
C ILE A 52 7.20 -9.82 -6.29
N THR A 53 7.55 -10.18 -5.07
CA THR A 53 7.58 -11.58 -4.61
C THR A 53 6.74 -11.67 -3.35
N VAL A 54 5.73 -12.52 -3.38
CA VAL A 54 4.85 -12.81 -2.24
C VAL A 54 5.11 -14.25 -1.82
N PHE A 55 5.43 -14.46 -0.56
CA PHE A 55 5.70 -15.79 -0.03
C PHE A 55 5.22 -15.89 1.42
N ARG A 56 4.88 -17.11 1.81
CA ARG A 56 4.54 -17.43 3.19
C ARG A 56 5.84 -17.57 3.97
N GLN A 57 6.10 -16.62 4.88
CA GLN A 57 7.30 -16.64 5.71
C GLN A 57 7.15 -17.66 6.85
N THR A 58 5.98 -17.72 7.46
CA THR A 58 5.60 -18.71 8.48
C THR A 58 4.12 -19.06 8.35
N SER A 59 3.64 -20.04 9.14
CA SER A 59 2.22 -20.40 9.18
C SER A 59 1.29 -19.27 9.62
N THR A 60 1.84 -18.19 10.17
CA THR A 60 1.08 -17.03 10.63
C THR A 60 1.55 -15.72 10.02
N HIS A 61 2.60 -15.74 9.18
CA HIS A 61 3.19 -14.55 8.57
C HIS A 61 3.33 -14.70 7.06
N LEU A 62 2.81 -13.72 6.35
CA LEU A 62 2.92 -13.51 4.92
C LEU A 62 3.90 -12.37 4.67
N GLN A 63 4.78 -12.53 3.68
CA GLN A 63 5.73 -11.50 3.31
C GLN A 63 5.62 -11.19 1.82
N MET A 64 5.56 -9.91 1.49
CA MET A 64 5.66 -9.39 0.13
C MET A 64 6.86 -8.46 0.07
N VAL A 65 7.80 -8.75 -0.83
CA VAL A 65 8.97 -7.89 -1.07
C VAL A 65 8.96 -7.43 -2.50
N THR A 66 9.45 -6.22 -2.72
CA THR A 66 9.62 -5.68 -4.07
C THR A 66 11.07 -5.33 -4.36
N THR A 67 11.47 -5.42 -5.61
CA THR A 67 12.84 -5.12 -6.05
C THR A 67 13.20 -3.65 -5.92
N PHE A 68 12.20 -2.77 -5.79
CA PHE A 68 12.37 -1.34 -5.50
C PHE A 68 12.37 -1.04 -4.00
N GLY A 69 12.46 -2.06 -3.14
CA GLY A 69 12.64 -1.96 -1.70
C GLY A 69 11.40 -1.54 -0.93
N LEU A 70 10.21 -1.89 -1.40
CA LEU A 70 9.00 -1.91 -0.58
C LEU A 70 8.83 -3.34 -0.03
N GLU A 71 8.67 -3.45 1.28
CA GLU A 71 8.42 -4.73 1.94
C GLU A 71 7.17 -4.62 2.81
N LEU A 72 6.28 -5.60 2.69
CA LEU A 72 5.08 -5.75 3.49
C LEU A 72 5.17 -7.08 4.25
N VAL A 73 5.00 -7.02 5.56
CA VAL A 73 4.89 -8.20 6.42
C VAL A 73 3.49 -8.19 7.02
N ILE A 74 2.71 -9.23 6.71
CA ILE A 74 1.35 -9.42 7.17
C ILE A 74 1.36 -10.55 8.19
N GLN A 75 1.08 -10.22 9.43
CA GLN A 75 0.77 -11.20 10.45
C GLN A 75 -0.73 -11.52 10.35
N LEU A 76 -1.07 -12.80 10.18
CA LEU A 76 -2.44 -13.31 10.07
C LEU A 76 -2.98 -13.72 11.44
N TRP A 77 -2.12 -14.32 12.27
CA TRP A 77 -2.48 -14.89 13.56
C TRP A 77 -1.42 -14.54 14.63
N PRO A 78 -1.82 -14.25 15.89
CA PRO A 78 -3.19 -14.20 16.41
C PRO A 78 -3.96 -12.90 16.10
N VAL A 79 -3.34 -11.92 15.44
CA VAL A 79 -3.95 -10.64 15.06
C VAL A 79 -3.58 -10.34 13.62
N PHE A 80 -4.53 -9.84 12.83
CA PHE A 80 -4.28 -9.40 11.45
C PHE A 80 -3.57 -8.03 11.45
N GLN A 81 -2.24 -8.04 11.38
CA GLN A 81 -1.39 -6.83 11.41
C GLN A 81 -0.58 -6.70 10.12
N LEU A 82 -0.37 -5.46 9.68
CA LEU A 82 0.44 -5.15 8.50
C LEU A 82 1.57 -4.20 8.89
N TYR A 83 2.80 -4.63 8.62
CA TYR A 83 4.01 -3.82 8.72
C TYR A 83 4.50 -3.47 7.32
N ILE A 84 4.67 -2.18 7.05
CA ILE A 84 5.13 -1.68 5.76
C ILE A 84 6.50 -1.03 5.97
N THR A 85 7.51 -1.59 5.33
CA THR A 85 8.86 -1.03 5.27
C THR A 85 9.08 -0.46 3.89
N VAL A 86 9.37 0.84 3.82
CA VAL A 86 9.70 1.52 2.57
C VAL A 86 11.18 1.87 2.63
N GLY A 87 11.95 1.30 1.72
CA GLY A 87 13.37 1.58 1.63
C GLY A 87 13.64 3.01 1.16
N PRO A 88 14.87 3.51 1.39
CA PRO A 88 15.23 4.92 1.28
C PRO A 88 15.10 5.50 -0.13
N GLN A 89 14.96 4.68 -1.18
CA GLN A 89 14.68 5.14 -2.54
C GLN A 89 13.35 5.93 -2.70
N PHE A 90 12.45 5.89 -1.70
CA PHE A 90 11.22 6.70 -1.68
C PHE A 90 11.32 7.95 -0.78
N ARG A 91 12.46 8.23 -0.14
CA ARG A 91 12.66 9.52 0.56
C ARG A 91 12.83 10.63 -0.49
N GLY A 92 11.75 11.37 -0.75
CA GLY A 92 11.79 12.60 -1.55
C GLY A 92 10.74 12.75 -2.65
N GLN A 93 9.77 11.85 -2.78
CA GLN A 93 8.74 11.92 -3.84
C GLN A 93 7.33 12.27 -3.33
N THR A 94 7.22 12.95 -2.20
CA THR A 94 6.04 13.74 -1.84
C THR A 94 6.22 15.15 -2.41
N ARG A 95 5.80 15.37 -3.66
CA ARG A 95 5.47 16.72 -4.12
C ARG A 95 4.17 17.12 -3.43
N GLY A 96 4.28 17.68 -2.24
CA GLY A 96 3.26 18.59 -1.76
C GLY A 96 3.23 19.76 -2.73
N GLU A 97 2.14 19.92 -3.47
CA GLU A 97 1.88 21.12 -4.25
C GLU A 97 1.71 22.29 -3.26
N SER A 98 2.81 22.98 -2.94
CA SER A 98 2.72 24.34 -2.43
C SER A 98 2.38 25.24 -3.62
N HIS A 99 1.11 25.59 -3.72
CA HIS A 99 0.55 26.59 -4.63
C HIS A 99 1.42 27.86 -4.67
N PRO A 100 1.62 28.50 -5.84
CA PRO A 100 2.49 29.66 -5.99
C PRO A 100 1.83 30.91 -5.39
N SER A 101 2.47 31.53 -4.41
CA SER A 101 2.11 32.87 -3.94
C SER A 101 2.58 33.93 -4.94
N LEU A 102 1.63 34.76 -5.39
CA LEU A 102 1.77 35.90 -6.29
C LEU A 102 2.96 36.83 -5.97
N PRO A 103 3.49 37.56 -6.98
CA PRO A 103 4.60 38.49 -6.80
C PRO A 103 4.18 39.70 -5.97
N ARG A 104 4.97 40.01 -4.93
CA ARG A 104 4.84 41.24 -4.17
C ARG A 104 5.41 42.38 -5.00
N ALA A 105 4.54 43.27 -5.45
CA ALA A 105 4.88 44.51 -6.13
C ALA A 105 5.88 45.33 -5.29
N GLY A 106 7.03 45.65 -5.89
CA GLY A 106 7.97 46.64 -5.35
C GLY A 106 7.44 48.05 -5.61
N PRO A 107 7.64 49.01 -4.69
CA PRO A 107 7.36 50.41 -4.95
C PRO A 107 8.56 51.01 -5.71
N ASP A 108 8.65 50.73 -7.01
CA ASP A 108 9.53 51.43 -7.94
C ASP A 108 8.66 52.03 -9.05
N ALA A 109 8.17 53.25 -8.81
CA ALA A 109 7.71 54.15 -9.86
C ALA A 109 8.85 55.16 -10.13
N PRO A 110 9.36 55.29 -11.37
CA PRO A 110 10.36 56.30 -11.75
C PRO A 110 9.70 57.70 -11.90
N PRO A 111 10.51 58.77 -12.02
CA PRO A 111 10.39 60.05 -11.28
C PRO A 111 9.17 60.91 -11.58
#